data_AF-A0A2P2K5C2-F1
#
_entry.id   AF-A0A2P2K5C2-F1
#
_cell.length_a   1.000
_cell.length_b   1.000
_cell.length_c   1.000
_cell.angle_alpha   90.00
_cell.angle_beta   90.00
_cell.angle_gamma   90.00
#
_symmetry.space_group_name_H-M   'P 1'
#
loop_
_entity.id
_entity.type
_entity.pdbx_description
1 polymer ?
#
loop_
_entity_poly.entity_id
_entity_poly.type
_entity_poly.pdbx_seq_one_letter_code
_entity_poly.pdbx_strand_id
1 'polypeptide(L)' 'MMMMMMMQGMQALLDIIFAVEGSVSEAAKLLGLSTGALSRLILSNDSLHMTVNDLRTSKGLKPLK' A
#
# COMPACT_ATOMS: atom_id res chain seq x y z
N MET A 1 -20.77 1.78 7.64
CA MET A 1 -20.72 0.31 7.85
C MET A 1 -20.62 -0.44 6.51
N MET A 2 -19.83 0.04 5.54
CA MET A 2 -19.84 -0.49 4.16
C MET A 2 -18.41 -0.55 3.60
N MET A 3 -17.54 -1.33 4.22
CA MET A 3 -16.20 -1.63 3.68
C MET A 3 -15.58 -2.87 4.33
N MET A 4 -16.37 -3.94 4.55
CA MET A 4 -15.87 -5.15 5.24
C MET A 4 -15.84 -6.38 4.33
N MET A 5 -15.48 -6.19 3.06
CA MET A 5 -15.25 -7.29 2.14
C MET A 5 -14.09 -7.04 1.17
N MET A 6 -13.03 -6.38 1.66
CA MET A 6 -11.71 -6.53 1.03
C MET A 6 -11.15 -7.88 1.51
N MET A 7 -10.82 -8.77 0.58
CA MET A 7 -10.10 -10.02 0.86
C MET A 7 -9.02 -9.77 1.92
N GLN A 8 -9.01 -10.55 2.99
CA GLN A 8 -8.27 -10.25 4.24
C GLN A 8 -6.77 -9.94 4.03
N GLY A 9 -6.17 -10.48 2.96
CA GLY A 9 -4.79 -10.17 2.56
C GLY A 9 -4.56 -8.75 2.04
N MET A 10 -5.52 -8.13 1.34
CA MET A 10 -5.41 -6.75 0.87
C MET A 10 -5.49 -5.75 2.02
N GLN A 11 -6.37 -6.02 3.00
CA GLN A 11 -6.49 -5.17 4.18
C GLN A 11 -5.21 -5.21 5.03
N ALA A 12 -4.66 -6.42 5.27
CA ALA A 12 -3.39 -6.55 5.99
C ALA A 12 -2.25 -5.80 5.29
N LEU A 13 -2.23 -5.78 3.96
CA LEU A 13 -1.25 -5.00 3.20
C LEU A 13 -1.42 -3.49 3.43
N LEU A 14 -2.66 -2.98 3.37
CA LEU A 14 -2.96 -1.57 3.63
C LEU A 14 -2.61 -1.17 5.07
N ASP A 15 -2.91 -2.03 6.05
CA ASP A 15 -2.61 -1.78 7.46
C ASP A 15 -1.09 -1.62 7.67
N ILE A 16 -0.28 -2.47 7.02
CA ILE A 16 1.18 -2.35 7.06
C ILE A 16 1.65 -1.05 6.40
N ILE A 17 1.14 -0.71 5.21
CA ILE A 17 1.51 0.52 4.51
C ILE A 17 1.13 1.76 5.34
N PHE A 18 -0.02 1.73 6.03
CA PHE A 18 -0.45 2.80 6.91
C PHE A 18 0.45 2.92 8.15
N ALA A 19 0.81 1.79 8.76
CA ALA A 19 1.71 1.75 9.92
C ALA A 19 3.11 2.32 9.62
N VAL A 20 3.57 2.24 8.37
CA VAL A 20 4.84 2.85 7.91
C VAL A 20 4.63 4.17 7.16
N GLU A 21 3.49 4.82 7.36
CA GLU A 21 3.16 6.14 6.83
C GLU A 21 3.29 6.27 5.30
N GLY A 22 2.95 5.22 4.56
CA GLY A 22 2.99 5.21 3.10
C GLY A 22 4.38 4.92 2.51
N SER A 23 5.38 4.59 3.34
CA SER A 23 6.71 4.18 2.88
C SER A 23 6.72 2.76 2.28
N VAL A 24 6.80 2.67 0.95
CA VAL A 24 6.81 1.38 0.24
C VAL A 24 8.09 0.58 0.52
N SER A 25 9.23 1.24 0.73
CA SER A 25 10.49 0.55 1.06
C SER A 25 10.45 -0.08 2.45
N GLU A 26 9.87 0.62 3.43
CA GLU A 26 9.74 0.06 4.79
C GLU A 26 8.69 -1.05 4.84
N ALA A 27 7.54 -0.87 4.16
CA ALA A 27 6.53 -1.93 4.03
C ALA A 27 7.11 -3.19 3.37
N ALA A 28 7.92 -3.03 2.31
CA ALA A 28 8.56 -4.14 1.63
C ALA A 28 9.53 -4.92 2.55
N LYS A 29 10.32 -4.21 3.37
CA LYS A 29 11.19 -4.84 4.38
C LYS A 29 10.40 -5.67 5.38
N LEU A 30 9.30 -5.14 5.92
CA LEU A 30 8.44 -5.85 6.87
C LEU A 30 7.81 -7.11 6.28
N LEU A 31 7.50 -7.09 4.98
CA LEU A 31 6.91 -8.20 4.24
C LEU A 31 7.95 -9.20 3.69
N GLY A 32 9.25 -8.94 3.84
CA GLY A 32 10.30 -9.75 3.23
C GLY A 32 10.32 -9.69 1.69
N LEU A 33 9.80 -8.61 1.12
CA LEU A 33 9.75 -8.37 -0.33
C LEU A 33 10.79 -7.34 -0.77
N SER A 34 11.12 -7.34 -2.06
CA SER A 34 11.79 -6.19 -2.66
C SER A 34 10.80 -5.03 -2.85
N THR A 35 11.28 -3.78 -2.76
CA THR A 35 10.47 -2.58 -3.01
C THR A 35 9.80 -2.62 -4.38
N GLY A 36 10.50 -3.12 -5.41
CA GLY A 36 9.95 -3.25 -6.76
C GLY A 36 8.84 -4.30 -6.87
N ALA A 37 8.96 -5.44 -6.18
CA ALA A 37 7.91 -6.46 -6.16
C ALA A 37 6.65 -5.94 -5.49
N LEU A 38 6.78 -5.27 -4.34
CA LEU A 38 5.65 -4.66 -3.66
C LEU A 38 5.01 -3.54 -4.49
N SER A 39 5.82 -2.69 -5.14
CA SER A 39 5.29 -1.64 -6.02
C SER A 39 4.47 -2.21 -7.16
N ARG A 40 4.94 -3.29 -7.83
CA ARG A 40 4.16 -3.95 -8.89
C ARG A 40 2.86 -4.57 -8.36
N LEU A 41 2.87 -5.15 -7.16
CA LEU A 41 1.67 -5.69 -6.54
C LEU A 41 0.63 -4.58 -6.31
N ILE A 42 1.05 -3.45 -5.74
CA ILE A 42 0.16 -2.28 -5.52
C ILE A 42 -0.39 -1.76 -6.85
N LEU A 43 0.48 -1.59 -7.87
CA LEU A 43 0.10 -1.08 -9.19
C LEU A 43 -0.78 -2.05 -9.98
N SER A 44 -0.76 -3.35 -9.66
CA SER A 44 -1.59 -4.35 -10.34
C SER A 44 -3.06 -4.30 -9.95
N ASN A 45 -3.42 -3.49 -8.95
CA ASN A 45 -4.79 -3.35 -8.45
C ASN A 45 -5.14 -1.86 -8.28
N ASP A 46 -6.05 -1.37 -9.11
CA ASP A 46 -6.42 0.06 -9.18
C ASP A 46 -6.91 0.62 -7.83
N SER A 47 -7.65 -0.17 -7.05
CA SER A 47 -8.17 0.27 -5.74
C SER A 47 -7.05 0.40 -4.71
N LEU A 48 -6.11 -0.56 -4.67
CA LEU A 48 -4.92 -0.47 -3.83
C LEU A 48 -4.02 0.68 -4.26
N HIS A 49 -3.79 0.84 -5.57
CA HIS A 49 -2.98 1.93 -6.11
C HIS A 49 -3.52 3.30 -5.71
N MET A 50 -4.82 3.53 -5.90
CA MET A 50 -5.48 4.77 -5.50
C MET A 50 -5.35 5.03 -4.00
N THR A 51 -5.70 4.05 -3.17
CA THR A 51 -5.65 4.18 -1.70
C THR A 51 -4.23 4.49 -1.19
N VAL A 52 -3.23 3.79 -1.72
CA VAL A 52 -1.82 3.99 -1.35
C VAL A 52 -1.33 5.36 -1.81
N ASN A 53 -1.73 5.82 -2.99
CA ASN A 53 -1.36 7.15 -3.49
C ASN A 53 -2.01 8.29 -2.72
N ASP A 54 -3.26 8.14 -2.31
CA ASP A 54 -3.94 9.12 -1.46
C ASP A 54 -3.22 9.26 -0.12
N LEU A 55 -2.88 8.12 0.52
CA LEU A 55 -2.09 8.11 1.74
C LEU A 55 -0.73 8.78 1.52
N ARG A 56 0.02 8.37 0.49
CA ARG A 56 1.35 8.94 0.18
C ARG A 56 1.27 10.45 -0.03
N THR A 57 0.28 10.92 -0.79
CA THR A 57 0.07 12.36 -1.04
C THR A 57 -0.26 13.10 0.25
N SER A 58 -1.12 12.53 1.12
CA SER A 58 -1.44 13.11 2.44
C SER A 58 -0.23 13.22 3.37
N LYS A 59 0.81 12.42 3.13
CA LYS A 59 2.10 12.42 3.84
C LYS A 59 3.19 13.22 3.12
N GLY A 60 2.88 13.92 2.03
CA GLY A 60 3.85 14.68 1.24
C GLY A 60 4.80 13.82 0.40
N LEU A 61 4.51 12.53 0.24
CA LEU A 61 5.29 11.60 -0.58
C LEU A 61 4.81 11.62 -2.04
N LYS A 62 5.73 11.38 -2.96
CA LYS A 62 5.40 11.27 -4.39
C LYS A 62 4.50 10.04 -4.64
N PRO A 63 3.44 10.12 -5.45
CA PRO A 63 2.63 8.95 -5.80
C PRO A 63 3.47 7.91 -6.57
N LEU A 64 3.05 6.65 -6.49
CA LEU A 64 3.56 5.56 -7.30
C LEU A 64 3.05 5.71 -8.73
N LYS A 65 3.95 5.48 -9.70
CA LYS A 65 3.70 5.54 -11.14
C LYS A 65 3.61 4.14 -11.72
#